data_AF-A0A6P6BBI1-F1
#
_entry.id   AF-A0A6P6BBI1-F1
#
_cell.length_a   1.000
_cell.length_b   1.000
_cell.length_c   1.000
_cell.angle_alpha   90.00
_cell.angle_beta   90.00
_cell.angle_gamma   90.00
#
_symmetry.space_group_name_H-M   'P 1'
#
loop_
_entity.id
_entity.type
_entity.pdbx_description
1 polymer ?
#
loop_
_entity_poly.entity_id
_entity_poly.type
_entity_poly.pdbx_seq_one_letter_code
_entity_poly.pdbx_strand_id
1 'polypeptide(L)'
;MAVSSSSILCPLHCNFNSNGKNNKKLAFLSANPFLFSISSRPTNTNKGSPIILFSYKSGSGLTAKDKKVLRERYGFDPNEYISEPKTKRRNDVQRKGKGNEVVAEEEAKPPRTTHKLLQVLGGKARRKKLLSPKGMDVRPMMEVVKGAAFDVLQVAGGCPAALRPGRWLDLYSGTGSVGIEAISRGCSEVHFVEIDPWVVSNVLRPNLECTGFLDVSVIHTVRVENFLEQADRFVDSSGPFDYISVTPPYAQVDYGSLMAQISKSTIVGEDTFIVVEYPLRTDMLDSCGCLVKIKDRRFGRTHLAIYGPKWAQKKRKSEKTLQNTLQKV
;
A
#
# COMPACT_ATOMS: atom_id res chain seq x y z
N MET A 1 20.18 -6.48 -63.18
CA MET A 1 19.63 -5.35 -62.40
C MET A 1 20.17 -5.48 -60.97
N ALA A 2 21.44 -5.19 -60.68
CA ALA A 2 22.19 -3.93 -60.81
C ALA A 2 21.73 -2.86 -59.79
N VAL A 3 22.42 -2.89 -58.65
CA VAL A 3 23.03 -1.77 -57.88
C VAL A 3 22.17 -0.66 -57.23
N SER A 4 22.35 -0.58 -55.90
CA SER A 4 23.03 0.53 -55.18
C SER A 4 22.20 1.60 -54.46
N SER A 5 22.79 1.96 -53.32
CA SER A 5 22.92 3.29 -52.69
C SER A 5 21.97 3.63 -51.55
N SER A 6 22.37 4.32 -50.49
CA SER A 6 23.68 4.65 -49.91
C SER A 6 23.39 5.39 -48.60
N SER A 7 24.29 5.21 -47.64
CA SER A 7 24.50 6.05 -46.47
C SER A 7 24.69 7.53 -46.83
N ILE A 8 24.18 8.44 -46.00
CA ILE A 8 24.68 9.82 -45.93
C ILE A 8 25.16 10.08 -44.50
N LEU A 9 26.47 10.25 -44.38
CA LEU A 9 27.18 10.85 -43.26
C LEU A 9 27.62 12.26 -43.67
N CYS A 10 27.80 13.14 -42.67
CA CYS A 10 28.70 14.30 -42.62
C CYS A 10 28.24 15.62 -43.28
N PRO A 11 28.94 16.74 -42.99
CA PRO A 11 29.27 17.29 -41.66
C PRO A 11 29.16 18.84 -41.64
N LEU A 12 29.11 19.49 -40.46
CA LEU A 12 29.71 20.82 -40.32
C LEU A 12 30.34 21.01 -38.94
N HIS A 13 31.67 21.11 -39.00
CA HIS A 13 32.58 21.64 -38.00
C HIS A 13 32.37 23.16 -37.90
N CYS A 14 32.33 23.71 -36.68
CA CYS A 14 32.87 25.03 -36.43
C CYS A 14 33.57 25.02 -35.07
N ASN A 15 34.89 25.15 -35.17
CA ASN A 15 35.83 25.34 -34.08
C ASN A 15 35.92 26.86 -33.86
N PHE A 16 35.76 27.34 -32.63
CA PHE A 16 36.43 28.58 -32.23
C PHE A 16 37.01 28.43 -30.83
N ASN A 17 38.32 28.65 -30.82
CA ASN A 17 39.25 28.55 -29.72
C ASN A 17 39.44 29.97 -29.15
N SER A 18 39.49 30.15 -27.84
CA SER A 18 40.71 30.63 -27.17
C SER A 18 40.49 31.05 -25.71
N ASN A 19 41.34 30.45 -24.87
CA ASN A 19 42.13 31.06 -23.79
C ASN A 19 41.48 31.77 -22.61
N GLY A 20 41.74 31.20 -21.43
CA GLY A 20 41.73 31.88 -20.14
C GLY A 20 42.24 30.97 -19.02
N LYS A 21 43.57 30.93 -18.84
CA LYS A 21 44.36 30.11 -17.92
C LYS A 21 44.12 30.37 -16.42
N ASN A 22 44.28 29.29 -15.64
CA ASN A 22 44.89 29.19 -14.29
C ASN A 22 44.10 29.79 -13.09
N ASN A 23 43.95 29.15 -11.92
CA ASN A 23 44.95 28.44 -11.11
C ASN A 23 44.30 27.69 -9.91
N LYS A 24 44.92 26.55 -9.56
CA LYS A 24 45.24 26.02 -8.20
C LYS A 24 44.19 25.29 -7.32
N LYS A 25 44.41 23.95 -7.25
CA LYS A 25 44.42 23.04 -6.08
C LYS A 25 44.37 23.69 -4.69
N LEU A 26 43.58 23.10 -3.77
CA LEU A 26 44.10 22.42 -2.56
C LEU A 26 43.03 21.57 -1.87
N ALA A 27 43.36 20.32 -1.57
CA ALA A 27 42.65 19.44 -0.64
C ALA A 27 43.21 19.66 0.77
N PHE A 28 42.39 19.60 1.82
CA PHE A 28 42.85 19.30 3.17
C PHE A 28 41.79 18.57 3.99
N LEU A 29 42.24 17.47 4.59
CA LEU A 29 41.64 16.72 5.70
C LEU A 29 41.72 17.54 7.00
N SER A 30 40.75 17.37 7.91
CA SER A 30 41.05 17.28 9.35
C SER A 30 39.89 16.73 10.17
N ALA A 31 40.23 15.89 11.14
CA ALA A 31 39.38 15.24 12.14
C ALA A 31 39.08 16.14 13.37
N ASN A 32 38.11 15.67 14.19
CA ASN A 32 37.70 15.98 15.60
C ASN A 32 38.86 16.35 16.59
N PRO A 33 38.67 16.71 17.91
CA PRO A 33 37.53 16.57 18.87
C PRO A 33 37.37 17.71 19.95
N PHE A 34 36.64 17.40 21.06
CA PHE A 34 36.49 18.04 22.40
C PHE A 34 35.20 18.87 22.64
N LEU A 35 34.22 18.43 23.43
CA LEU A 35 34.11 18.22 24.90
C LEU A 35 34.42 19.47 25.75
N PHE A 36 33.38 20.04 26.37
CA PHE A 36 33.38 20.43 27.79
C PHE A 36 31.94 20.42 28.36
N SER A 37 31.81 19.78 29.52
CA SER A 37 30.62 19.78 30.37
C SER A 37 30.75 20.88 31.42
N ILE A 38 29.66 21.58 31.79
CA ILE A 38 29.48 22.08 33.15
C ILE A 38 28.05 21.79 33.61
N SER A 39 28.02 21.18 34.79
CA SER A 39 26.90 20.78 35.62
C SER A 39 26.26 21.98 36.33
N SER A 40 24.92 22.00 36.42
CA SER A 40 24.21 22.44 37.63
C SER A 40 22.76 21.93 37.62
N ARG A 41 22.42 21.21 38.69
CA ARG A 41 21.07 20.82 39.15
C ARG A 41 20.80 21.58 40.47
N PRO A 42 19.60 21.54 41.06
CA PRO A 42 18.26 21.48 40.45
C PRO A 42 17.27 22.43 41.16
N THR A 43 16.11 22.72 40.57
CA THR A 43 14.84 22.75 41.31
C THR A 43 13.70 22.24 40.44
N ASN A 44 12.72 21.69 41.12
CA ASN A 44 11.70 20.74 40.74
C ASN A 44 10.46 21.43 40.17
N THR A 45 9.81 20.89 39.13
CA THR A 45 8.39 20.49 39.11
C THR A 45 7.90 20.10 37.70
N ASN A 46 7.22 18.94 37.68
CA ASN A 46 6.29 18.38 36.69
C ASN A 46 6.71 18.02 35.25
N LYS A 47 6.68 16.69 35.04
CA LYS A 47 6.95 15.90 33.84
C LYS A 47 5.69 15.73 32.98
N GLY A 48 5.92 15.61 31.67
CA GLY A 48 5.05 14.87 30.75
C GLY A 48 5.81 14.43 29.49
N SER A 49 5.91 13.11 29.29
CA SER A 49 6.49 12.35 28.15
C SER A 49 8.01 12.09 28.19
N PRO A 50 8.54 11.00 27.57
CA PRO A 50 7.99 9.67 27.26
C PRO A 50 8.89 8.54 27.83
N ILE A 51 8.42 7.29 27.97
CA ILE A 51 9.33 6.15 28.25
C ILE A 51 8.99 4.94 27.38
N ILE A 52 9.88 4.73 26.40
CA ILE A 52 10.29 3.45 25.84
C ILE A 52 10.79 2.57 26.99
N LEU A 53 10.30 1.33 27.12
CA LEU A 53 10.99 0.35 27.98
C LEU A 53 11.36 -0.92 27.22
N PHE A 54 12.68 -1.07 27.13
CA PHE A 54 13.45 -2.24 26.78
C PHE A 54 13.06 -3.46 27.62
N SER A 55 12.94 -4.61 26.95
CA SER A 55 12.87 -5.92 27.60
C SER A 55 14.28 -6.36 28.03
N TYR A 56 14.58 -6.28 29.32
CA TYR A 56 15.68 -7.03 29.93
C TYR A 56 15.10 -8.27 30.65
N LYS A 57 15.60 -9.45 30.28
CA LYS A 57 15.47 -10.67 31.08
C LYS A 57 16.29 -10.49 32.36
N SER A 58 15.67 -10.61 33.54
CA SER A 58 16.33 -11.19 34.73
C SER A 58 15.35 -11.44 35.88
N GLY A 59 15.33 -12.68 36.36
CA GLY A 59 15.41 -13.03 37.80
C GLY A 59 14.30 -12.59 38.76
N SER A 60 13.65 -13.60 39.36
CA SER A 60 12.70 -13.57 40.49
C SER A 60 11.24 -13.23 40.14
N GLY A 61 10.37 -14.25 40.22
CA GLY A 61 8.94 -14.12 39.96
C GLY A 61 8.22 -13.41 41.10
N LEU A 62 7.39 -12.42 40.75
CA LEU A 62 6.51 -11.70 41.67
C LEU A 62 5.61 -12.65 42.46
N THR A 63 5.55 -12.47 43.78
CA THR A 63 4.70 -13.28 44.66
C THR A 63 3.22 -12.98 44.38
N ALA A 64 2.32 -13.88 44.79
CA ALA A 64 0.88 -13.70 44.58
C ALA A 64 0.34 -12.39 45.20
N LYS A 65 0.98 -11.91 46.28
CA LYS A 65 0.66 -10.62 46.92
C LYS A 65 1.07 -9.44 46.03
N ASP A 66 2.25 -9.51 45.40
CA ASP A 66 2.76 -8.46 44.53
C ASP A 66 1.91 -8.31 43.26
N LYS A 67 1.41 -9.42 42.72
CA LYS A 67 0.49 -9.41 41.57
C LYS A 67 -0.87 -8.79 41.89
N LYS A 68 -1.36 -8.94 43.12
CA LYS A 68 -2.64 -8.35 43.57
C LYS A 68 -2.55 -6.83 43.66
N VAL A 69 -1.48 -6.33 44.28
CA VAL A 69 -1.22 -4.87 44.39
C VAL A 69 -1.02 -4.23 43.01
N LEU A 70 -0.38 -4.94 42.07
CA LEU A 70 -0.21 -4.44 40.71
C LEU A 70 -1.55 -4.33 39.97
N ARG A 71 -2.44 -5.32 40.09
CA ARG A 71 -3.76 -5.31 39.44
C ARG A 71 -4.68 -4.21 39.96
N GLU A 72 -4.68 -3.98 41.28
CA GLU A 72 -5.42 -2.88 41.90
C GLU A 72 -4.90 -1.51 41.41
N ARG A 73 -3.59 -1.34 41.27
CA ARG A 73 -2.97 -0.09 40.79
C ARG A 73 -3.34 0.25 39.34
N TYR A 74 -3.67 -0.74 38.52
CA TYR A 74 -4.08 -0.57 37.12
C TYR A 74 -5.61 -0.67 36.90
N GLY A 75 -6.41 -0.66 37.98
CA GLY A 75 -7.87 -0.57 37.90
C GLY A 75 -8.58 -1.87 37.48
N PHE A 76 -7.93 -3.03 37.66
CA PHE A 76 -8.54 -4.34 37.43
C PHE A 76 -9.18 -4.86 38.73
N ASP A 77 -10.44 -5.30 38.66
CA ASP A 77 -11.16 -5.88 39.81
C ASP A 77 -10.52 -7.21 40.24
N PRO A 78 -9.99 -7.32 41.47
CA PRO A 78 -9.35 -8.55 41.95
C PRO A 78 -10.30 -9.75 42.08
N ASN A 79 -11.62 -9.56 41.95
CA ASN A 79 -12.62 -10.62 42.06
C ASN A 79 -13.26 -11.03 40.72
N GLU A 80 -12.83 -10.47 39.58
CA GLU A 80 -13.34 -10.90 38.27
C GLU A 80 -12.68 -12.24 37.86
N TYR A 81 -13.41 -13.33 38.15
CA TYR A 81 -12.96 -14.71 38.03
C TYR A 81 -12.98 -15.18 36.56
N ILE A 82 -11.88 -14.98 35.82
CA ILE A 82 -11.68 -15.69 34.54
C ILE A 82 -11.29 -17.13 34.88
N SER A 83 -12.20 -18.06 34.66
CA SER A 83 -12.00 -19.48 34.91
C SER A 83 -10.84 -20.05 34.08
N GLU A 84 -9.74 -20.39 34.73
CA GLU A 84 -8.67 -21.20 34.13
C GLU A 84 -9.16 -22.65 33.90
N PRO A 85 -8.81 -23.29 32.78
CA PRO A 85 -9.20 -24.68 32.52
C PRO A 85 -8.47 -25.64 33.48
N LYS A 86 -9.25 -26.43 34.21
CA LYS A 86 -8.77 -27.42 35.19
C LYS A 86 -8.01 -28.55 34.50
N THR A 87 -6.69 -28.62 34.68
CA THR A 87 -5.90 -29.84 34.45
C THR A 87 -5.82 -30.65 35.75
N LYS A 88 -6.34 -31.89 35.70
CA LYS A 88 -6.25 -32.86 36.79
C LYS A 88 -4.79 -33.24 37.05
N ARG A 89 -4.27 -32.90 38.24
CA ARG A 89 -2.99 -33.42 38.74
C ARG A 89 -3.19 -34.85 39.27
N ARG A 90 -2.45 -35.82 38.72
CA ARG A 90 -2.07 -37.06 39.41
C ARG A 90 -0.56 -37.00 39.62
N ASN A 91 -0.14 -37.01 40.89
CA ASN A 91 1.24 -37.30 41.25
C ASN A 91 1.37 -38.82 41.36
N ASP A 92 2.36 -39.41 40.70
CA ASP A 92 3.36 -40.19 41.41
C ASP A 92 4.63 -40.39 40.58
N VAL A 93 5.75 -40.26 41.29
CA VAL A 93 7.12 -40.28 40.78
C VAL A 93 7.64 -41.72 40.89
N GLN A 94 8.14 -42.29 39.79
CA GLN A 94 9.14 -43.36 39.88
C GLN A 94 10.06 -43.42 38.63
N ARG A 95 11.22 -42.75 38.77
CA ARG A 95 12.59 -43.12 38.35
C ARG A 95 12.90 -43.64 36.92
N LYS A 96 13.91 -42.97 36.35
CA LYS A 96 14.99 -43.39 35.43
C LYS A 96 14.66 -43.57 33.94
N GLY A 97 15.26 -42.69 33.13
CA GLY A 97 15.47 -42.89 31.69
C GLY A 97 16.03 -41.64 31.03
N LYS A 98 17.25 -41.73 30.50
CA LYS A 98 17.99 -40.68 29.79
C LYS A 98 17.51 -40.68 28.33
N GLY A 99 16.97 -39.58 27.80
CA GLY A 99 16.73 -39.44 26.36
C GLY A 99 15.54 -38.56 25.95
N ASN A 100 15.85 -37.58 25.09
CA ASN A 100 15.00 -36.72 24.26
C ASN A 100 14.13 -35.65 24.96
N GLU A 101 14.59 -34.40 24.81
CA GLU A 101 13.73 -33.21 24.85
C GLU A 101 12.66 -33.33 23.77
N VAL A 102 11.42 -33.56 24.20
CA VAL A 102 10.25 -33.41 23.32
C VAL A 102 9.98 -31.92 23.25
N VAL A 103 10.39 -31.31 22.14
CA VAL A 103 9.94 -29.97 21.72
C VAL A 103 8.42 -30.04 21.67
N ALA A 104 7.73 -29.20 22.45
CA ALA A 104 6.30 -29.03 22.32
C ALA A 104 6.02 -28.57 20.89
N GLU A 105 5.43 -29.45 20.08
CA GLU A 105 4.93 -29.12 18.76
C GLU A 105 3.86 -28.02 18.93
N GLU A 106 4.18 -26.78 18.55
CA GLU A 106 3.16 -25.78 18.25
C GLU A 106 2.23 -26.41 17.21
N GLU A 107 0.95 -26.63 17.55
CA GLU A 107 -0.03 -27.13 16.60
C GLU A 107 0.03 -26.30 15.31
N ALA A 108 0.50 -26.92 14.23
CA ALA A 108 0.71 -26.26 12.96
C ALA A 108 -0.61 -25.65 12.49
N LYS A 109 -0.65 -24.31 12.30
CA LYS A 109 -1.79 -23.64 11.67
C LYS A 109 -2.18 -24.42 10.42
N PRO A 110 -3.49 -24.70 10.21
CA PRO A 110 -3.93 -25.49 9.07
C PRO A 110 -3.41 -24.87 7.77
N PRO A 111 -3.04 -25.69 6.77
CA PRO A 111 -2.45 -25.20 5.53
C PRO A 111 -3.41 -24.21 4.87
N ARG A 112 -2.86 -23.08 4.39
CA ARG A 112 -3.63 -22.10 3.64
C ARG A 112 -4.16 -22.75 2.37
N THR A 113 -5.43 -22.51 2.08
CA THR A 113 -6.13 -23.06 0.89
C THR A 113 -6.74 -21.93 0.07
N THR A 114 -7.21 -22.24 -1.14
CA THR A 114 -7.82 -21.26 -2.06
C THR A 114 -9.25 -21.66 -2.45
N HIS A 115 -10.02 -20.71 -2.96
CA HIS A 115 -11.34 -20.92 -3.58
C HIS A 115 -11.52 -20.00 -4.80
N LYS A 116 -12.57 -20.21 -5.60
CA LYS A 116 -12.85 -19.43 -6.83
C LYS A 116 -14.21 -18.73 -6.79
N LEU A 117 -14.37 -17.77 -5.88
CA LEU A 117 -15.63 -17.00 -5.75
C LEU A 117 -15.63 -15.68 -6.54
N LEU A 118 -14.45 -15.16 -6.89
CA LEU A 118 -14.30 -13.92 -7.63
C LEU A 118 -14.30 -14.18 -9.15
N GLN A 119 -14.70 -13.17 -9.92
CA GLN A 119 -14.60 -13.20 -11.38
C GLN A 119 -14.26 -11.84 -12.00
N VAL A 120 -13.80 -11.89 -13.24
CA VAL A 120 -13.63 -10.71 -14.11
C VAL A 120 -14.99 -10.29 -14.67
N LEU A 121 -15.33 -9.01 -14.56
CA LEU A 121 -16.67 -8.48 -14.87
C LEU A 121 -16.82 -8.08 -16.33
N GLY A 122 -15.82 -7.43 -16.91
CA GLY A 122 -15.82 -6.88 -18.26
C GLY A 122 -14.53 -7.14 -19.03
N GLY A 123 -14.52 -6.76 -20.30
CA GLY A 123 -13.32 -6.82 -21.15
C GLY A 123 -12.94 -8.22 -21.67
N LYS A 124 -11.68 -8.37 -22.10
CA LYS A 124 -11.14 -9.56 -22.79
C LYS A 124 -11.23 -10.85 -21.96
N ALA A 125 -11.04 -10.77 -20.64
CA ALA A 125 -11.08 -11.91 -19.73
C ALA A 125 -12.43 -12.07 -19.01
N ARG A 126 -13.49 -11.40 -19.49
CA ARG A 126 -14.82 -11.42 -18.85
C ARG A 126 -15.30 -12.83 -18.50
N ARG A 127 -15.87 -12.99 -17.30
CA ARG A 127 -16.37 -14.23 -16.68
C ARG A 127 -15.31 -15.26 -16.29
N LYS A 128 -14.01 -15.00 -16.50
CA LYS A 128 -12.96 -15.87 -15.92
C LYS A 128 -13.02 -15.82 -14.39
N LYS A 129 -13.03 -16.98 -13.76
CA LYS A 129 -13.01 -17.14 -12.29
C LYS A 129 -11.59 -16.96 -11.77
N LEU A 130 -11.45 -16.25 -10.65
CA LEU A 130 -10.17 -15.96 -10.01
C LEU A 130 -10.05 -16.72 -8.70
N LEU A 131 -8.86 -17.24 -8.43
CA LEU A 131 -8.46 -17.79 -7.14
C LEU A 131 -8.43 -16.69 -6.08
N SER A 132 -8.76 -17.06 -4.86
CA SER A 132 -8.73 -16.21 -3.67
C SER A 132 -8.33 -17.04 -2.44
N PRO A 133 -7.54 -16.51 -1.49
CA PRO A 133 -7.22 -17.17 -0.24
C PRO A 133 -8.48 -17.49 0.60
N LYS A 134 -8.59 -18.72 1.08
CA LYS A 134 -9.66 -19.13 2.01
C LYS A 134 -9.32 -18.68 3.44
N GLY A 135 -10.31 -18.17 4.16
CA GLY A 135 -10.21 -17.93 5.60
C GLY A 135 -9.35 -16.73 6.00
N MET A 136 -8.96 -15.86 5.06
CA MET A 136 -8.43 -14.55 5.43
C MET A 136 -9.59 -13.63 5.78
N ASP A 137 -9.49 -12.91 6.91
CA ASP A 137 -10.45 -11.88 7.35
C ASP A 137 -10.35 -10.58 6.49
N VAL A 138 -9.81 -10.70 5.29
CA VAL A 138 -9.65 -9.61 4.33
C VAL A 138 -10.71 -9.78 3.26
N ARG A 139 -11.69 -8.87 3.30
CA ARG A 139 -12.77 -8.84 2.32
C ARG A 139 -12.24 -8.32 0.97
N PRO A 140 -12.41 -9.06 -0.14
CA PRO A 140 -12.09 -8.53 -1.45
C PRO A 140 -13.04 -7.38 -1.83
N MET A 141 -12.58 -6.46 -2.68
CA MET A 141 -13.43 -5.42 -3.25
C MET A 141 -14.68 -6.06 -3.89
N MET A 142 -15.87 -5.62 -3.48
CA MET A 142 -17.13 -6.16 -3.98
C MET A 142 -17.25 -5.97 -5.50
N GLU A 143 -17.84 -6.93 -6.20
CA GLU A 143 -18.07 -6.83 -7.65
C GLU A 143 -18.84 -5.56 -8.05
N VAL A 144 -19.83 -5.16 -7.26
CA VAL A 144 -20.62 -3.93 -7.50
C VAL A 144 -19.77 -2.67 -7.33
N VAL A 145 -18.86 -2.66 -6.34
CA VAL A 145 -17.95 -1.54 -6.09
C VAL A 145 -16.92 -1.46 -7.22
N LYS A 146 -16.31 -2.59 -7.59
CA LYS A 146 -15.37 -2.70 -8.70
C LYS A 146 -16.00 -2.27 -10.02
N GLY A 147 -17.20 -2.77 -10.34
CA GLY A 147 -17.94 -2.36 -11.54
C GLY A 147 -18.18 -0.85 -11.58
N ALA A 148 -18.70 -0.28 -10.49
CA ALA A 148 -18.92 1.15 -10.39
C ALA A 148 -17.63 1.98 -10.52
N ALA A 149 -16.50 1.49 -10.01
CA ALA A 149 -15.21 2.16 -10.15
C ALA A 149 -14.80 2.27 -11.62
N PHE A 150 -14.80 1.15 -12.35
CA PHE A 150 -14.44 1.13 -13.76
C PHE A 150 -15.41 1.91 -14.64
N ASP A 151 -16.71 1.88 -14.35
CA ASP A 151 -17.71 2.67 -15.09
C ASP A 151 -17.44 4.18 -14.93
N VAL A 152 -17.10 4.63 -13.71
CA VAL A 152 -16.74 6.04 -13.48
C VAL A 152 -15.44 6.39 -14.19
N LEU A 153 -14.41 5.54 -14.13
CA LEU A 153 -13.14 5.77 -14.81
C LEU A 153 -13.29 5.87 -16.34
N GLN A 154 -14.05 4.98 -16.96
CA GLN A 154 -14.31 5.00 -18.41
C GLN A 154 -15.02 6.29 -18.84
N VAL A 155 -16.04 6.70 -18.09
CA VAL A 155 -16.76 7.95 -18.36
C VAL A 155 -15.88 9.18 -18.11
N ALA A 156 -15.09 9.19 -17.03
CA ALA A 156 -14.20 10.29 -16.69
C ALA A 156 -13.05 10.42 -17.70
N GLY A 157 -12.50 9.29 -18.16
CA GLY A 157 -11.54 9.20 -19.25
C GLY A 157 -12.15 9.42 -20.64
N GLY A 158 -13.40 9.85 -20.76
CA GLY A 158 -14.01 10.21 -22.05
C GLY A 158 -14.20 9.04 -23.04
N CYS A 159 -14.00 7.79 -22.63
CA CYS A 159 -14.23 6.60 -23.46
C CYS A 159 -15.14 5.63 -22.70
N PRO A 160 -16.47 5.68 -22.90
CA PRO A 160 -17.41 4.80 -22.20
C PRO A 160 -17.28 3.32 -22.54
N ALA A 161 -16.64 2.97 -23.66
CA ALA A 161 -16.55 1.60 -24.15
C ALA A 161 -15.35 0.81 -23.60
N ALA A 162 -14.26 1.50 -23.24
CA ALA A 162 -13.02 0.88 -22.81
C ALA A 162 -12.21 1.83 -21.92
N LEU A 163 -11.36 1.26 -21.07
CA LEU A 163 -10.38 2.06 -20.33
C LEU A 163 -9.32 2.57 -21.32
N ARG A 164 -8.83 3.80 -21.16
CA ARG A 164 -7.71 4.26 -22.00
C ARG A 164 -6.49 3.36 -21.75
N PRO A 165 -5.71 3.01 -22.79
CA PRO A 165 -4.42 2.37 -22.62
C PRO A 165 -3.54 3.21 -21.70
N GLY A 166 -2.71 2.54 -20.90
CA GLY A 166 -1.94 3.18 -19.85
C GLY A 166 -1.41 2.18 -18.84
N ARG A 167 -0.71 2.68 -17.83
CA ARG A 167 -0.10 1.93 -16.73
C ARG A 167 -0.98 2.01 -15.49
N TRP A 168 -1.24 0.85 -14.88
CA TRP A 168 -1.98 0.76 -13.62
C TRP A 168 -1.07 0.31 -12.49
N LEU A 169 -1.22 0.91 -11.32
CA LEU A 169 -0.56 0.49 -10.10
C LEU A 169 -1.60 0.02 -9.07
N ASP A 170 -1.57 -1.26 -8.73
CA ASP A 170 -2.44 -1.87 -7.73
C ASP A 170 -1.69 -2.06 -6.42
N LEU A 171 -1.80 -1.10 -5.50
CA LEU A 171 -0.96 -1.03 -4.30
C LEU A 171 -1.27 -2.13 -3.28
N TYR A 172 -2.49 -2.65 -3.25
CA TYR A 172 -2.88 -3.74 -2.35
C TYR A 172 -3.51 -4.87 -3.16
N SER A 173 -2.71 -5.42 -4.06
CA SER A 173 -3.23 -6.23 -5.17
C SER A 173 -3.93 -7.51 -4.73
N GLY A 174 -3.47 -8.19 -3.67
CA GLY A 174 -4.07 -9.42 -3.17
C GLY A 174 -4.22 -10.47 -4.27
N THR A 175 -5.46 -10.75 -4.65
CA THR A 175 -5.75 -11.71 -5.73
C THR A 175 -5.47 -11.18 -7.14
N GLY A 176 -5.12 -9.90 -7.27
CA GLY A 176 -5.01 -9.16 -8.52
C GLY A 176 -6.35 -8.78 -9.14
N SER A 177 -7.46 -8.87 -8.40
CA SER A 177 -8.79 -8.73 -9.01
C SER A 177 -9.04 -7.36 -9.65
N VAL A 178 -8.44 -6.28 -9.14
CA VAL A 178 -8.63 -4.93 -9.68
C VAL A 178 -7.70 -4.72 -10.87
N GLY A 179 -6.40 -4.99 -10.72
CA GLY A 179 -5.47 -4.90 -11.85
C GLY A 179 -5.82 -5.81 -13.05
N ILE A 180 -6.25 -7.06 -12.82
CA ILE A 180 -6.72 -7.95 -13.90
C ILE A 180 -7.94 -7.38 -14.63
N GLU A 181 -8.87 -6.75 -13.90
CA GLU A 181 -10.02 -6.08 -14.50
C GLU A 181 -9.57 -4.90 -15.37
N ALA A 182 -8.54 -4.16 -14.94
CA ALA A 182 -7.97 -3.06 -15.72
C ALA A 182 -7.38 -3.55 -17.04
N ILE A 183 -6.54 -4.60 -17.03
CA ILE A 183 -5.96 -5.21 -18.24
C ILE A 183 -7.07 -5.70 -19.16
N SER A 184 -8.04 -6.42 -18.58
CA SER A 184 -9.19 -6.94 -19.31
C SER A 184 -9.92 -5.82 -20.07
N ARG A 185 -10.05 -4.63 -19.46
CA ARG A 185 -10.75 -3.46 -20.01
C ARG A 185 -9.89 -2.54 -20.89
N GLY A 186 -8.63 -2.85 -21.13
CA GLY A 186 -7.78 -2.15 -22.10
C GLY A 186 -6.52 -1.48 -21.54
N CYS A 187 -6.21 -1.64 -20.24
CA CYS A 187 -4.95 -1.19 -19.67
C CYS A 187 -3.77 -1.96 -20.31
N SER A 188 -2.65 -1.28 -20.52
CA SER A 188 -1.49 -1.81 -21.27
C SER A 188 -0.54 -2.61 -20.39
N GLU A 189 -0.37 -2.17 -19.15
CA GLU A 189 0.57 -2.75 -18.18
C GLU A 189 0.02 -2.54 -16.77
N VAL A 190 0.21 -3.52 -15.88
CA VAL A 190 -0.14 -3.38 -14.47
C VAL A 190 0.99 -3.79 -13.54
N HIS A 191 1.29 -2.90 -12.60
CA HIS A 191 2.16 -3.17 -11.47
C HIS A 191 1.31 -3.61 -10.27
N PHE A 192 1.55 -4.81 -9.76
CA PHE A 192 0.86 -5.37 -8.61
C PHE A 192 1.80 -5.33 -7.40
N VAL A 193 1.41 -4.66 -6.32
CA VAL A 193 2.16 -4.66 -5.06
C VAL A 193 1.42 -5.57 -4.08
N GLU A 194 2.12 -6.57 -3.54
CA GLU A 194 1.57 -7.52 -2.57
C GLU A 194 2.65 -7.87 -1.55
N ILE A 195 2.29 -7.93 -0.27
CA ILE A 195 3.24 -8.20 0.79
C ILE A 195 3.46 -9.71 0.99
N ASP A 196 2.43 -10.53 0.78
CA ASP A 196 2.43 -11.94 1.14
C ASP A 196 2.93 -12.82 -0.01
N PRO A 197 4.14 -13.43 0.10
CA PRO A 197 4.70 -14.27 -0.97
C PRO A 197 3.85 -15.51 -1.27
N TRP A 198 3.08 -16.01 -0.29
CA TRP A 198 2.18 -17.13 -0.52
C TRP A 198 1.01 -16.71 -1.41
N VAL A 199 0.44 -15.51 -1.20
CA VAL A 199 -0.61 -14.96 -2.07
C VAL A 199 -0.06 -14.71 -3.48
N VAL A 200 1.16 -14.17 -3.59
CA VAL A 200 1.82 -13.95 -4.89
C VAL A 200 1.94 -15.26 -5.68
N SER A 201 2.52 -16.28 -5.06
CA SER A 201 2.84 -17.56 -5.72
C SER A 201 1.63 -18.46 -5.96
N ASN A 202 0.67 -18.51 -5.02
CA ASN A 202 -0.45 -19.46 -5.06
C ASN A 202 -1.76 -18.86 -5.57
N VAL A 203 -1.84 -17.54 -5.72
CA VAL A 203 -3.08 -16.85 -6.13
C VAL A 203 -2.85 -15.86 -7.26
N LEU A 204 -2.05 -14.81 -7.04
CA LEU A 204 -1.90 -13.72 -8.00
C LEU A 204 -1.28 -14.21 -9.32
N ARG A 205 -0.12 -14.86 -9.26
CA ARG A 205 0.55 -15.38 -10.48
C ARG A 205 -0.32 -16.41 -11.22
N PRO A 206 -0.91 -17.44 -10.57
CA PRO A 206 -1.84 -18.34 -11.24
C PRO A 206 -3.07 -17.64 -11.86
N ASN A 207 -3.58 -16.57 -11.25
CA ASN A 207 -4.66 -15.78 -11.83
C ASN A 207 -4.21 -15.05 -13.10
N LEU A 208 -3.00 -14.48 -13.10
CA LEU A 208 -2.42 -13.82 -14.27
C LEU A 208 -2.18 -14.81 -15.42
N GLU A 209 -1.65 -16.00 -15.12
CA GLU A 209 -1.47 -17.08 -16.09
C GLU A 209 -2.81 -17.54 -16.67
N CYS A 210 -3.79 -17.85 -15.82
CA CYS A 210 -5.12 -18.28 -16.25
C CYS A 210 -5.85 -17.22 -17.09
N THR A 211 -5.62 -15.94 -16.80
CA THR A 211 -6.20 -14.84 -17.57
C THR A 211 -5.45 -14.54 -18.86
N GLY A 212 -4.18 -14.94 -18.97
CA GLY A 212 -3.31 -14.70 -20.12
C GLY A 212 -2.64 -13.33 -20.07
N PHE A 213 -2.44 -12.78 -18.88
CA PHE A 213 -1.99 -11.41 -18.65
C PHE A 213 -0.63 -11.31 -17.95
N LEU A 214 0.08 -12.44 -17.80
CA LEU A 214 1.38 -12.46 -17.14
C LEU A 214 2.41 -11.54 -17.83
N ASP A 215 2.42 -11.51 -19.16
CA ASP A 215 3.40 -10.74 -19.95
C ASP A 215 3.24 -9.21 -19.85
N VAL A 216 2.08 -8.75 -19.41
CA VAL A 216 1.75 -7.33 -19.21
C VAL A 216 1.66 -6.96 -17.73
N SER A 217 2.24 -7.79 -16.86
CA SER A 217 2.15 -7.65 -15.41
C SER A 217 3.53 -7.64 -14.75
N VAL A 218 3.74 -6.70 -13.84
CA VAL A 218 4.94 -6.63 -12.98
C VAL A 218 4.51 -6.84 -11.53
N ILE A 219 5.09 -7.83 -10.84
CA ILE A 219 4.74 -8.13 -9.44
C ILE A 219 5.85 -7.67 -8.51
N HIS A 220 5.50 -6.84 -7.53
CA HIS A 220 6.37 -6.33 -6.48
C HIS A 220 5.99 -6.99 -5.15
N THR A 221 6.80 -7.94 -4.69
CA THR A 221 6.57 -8.64 -3.42
C THR A 221 7.15 -7.85 -2.25
N VAL A 222 6.52 -6.72 -1.91
CA VAL A 222 7.01 -5.74 -0.93
C VAL A 222 5.84 -5.10 -0.19
N ARG A 223 6.14 -4.45 0.94
CA ARG A 223 5.20 -3.54 1.60
C ARG A 223 4.94 -2.30 0.75
N VAL A 224 3.71 -1.80 0.80
CA VAL A 224 3.28 -0.60 0.07
C VAL A 224 4.09 0.62 0.48
N GLU A 225 4.32 0.80 1.78
CA GLU A 225 5.08 1.94 2.27
C GLU A 225 6.50 1.96 1.66
N ASN A 226 7.17 0.80 1.66
CA ASN A 226 8.50 0.63 1.09
C ASN A 226 8.53 0.77 -0.44
N PHE A 227 7.44 0.40 -1.12
CA PHE A 227 7.29 0.61 -2.57
C PHE A 227 7.19 2.11 -2.87
N LEU A 228 6.38 2.85 -2.11
CA LEU A 228 6.20 4.30 -2.27
C LEU A 228 7.49 5.09 -1.98
N GLU A 229 8.30 4.64 -1.01
CA GLU A 229 9.62 5.21 -0.74
C GLU A 229 10.61 5.06 -1.90
N GLN A 230 10.39 4.07 -2.78
CA GLN A 230 11.22 3.79 -3.95
C GLN A 230 10.55 4.22 -5.25
N ALA A 231 9.47 5.00 -5.18
CA ALA A 231 8.64 5.44 -6.30
C ALA A 231 9.46 5.99 -7.49
N ASP A 232 10.47 6.82 -7.20
CA ASP A 232 11.29 7.49 -8.22
C ASP A 232 11.93 6.50 -9.19
N ARG A 233 12.35 5.32 -8.71
CA ARG A 233 12.96 4.27 -9.54
C ARG A 233 12.02 3.74 -10.62
N PHE A 234 10.72 3.74 -10.36
CA PHE A 234 9.70 3.22 -11.27
C PHE A 234 9.14 4.28 -12.22
N VAL A 235 9.27 5.55 -11.84
CA VAL A 235 8.80 6.70 -12.59
C VAL A 235 9.86 7.17 -13.58
N ASP A 236 11.14 7.20 -13.20
CA ASP A 236 12.23 7.69 -14.05
C ASP A 236 12.36 6.91 -15.38
N SER A 237 11.89 5.67 -15.43
CA SER A 237 11.93 4.83 -16.64
C SER A 237 10.67 4.91 -17.52
N SER A 238 9.53 5.37 -17.02
CA SER A 238 8.24 5.22 -17.72
C SER A 238 7.17 6.29 -17.38
N GLY A 239 7.54 7.32 -16.61
CA GLY A 239 6.63 8.36 -16.13
C GLY A 239 5.72 7.91 -14.98
N PRO A 240 4.82 8.81 -14.51
CA PRO A 240 3.79 8.49 -13.53
C PRO A 240 2.82 7.40 -14.01
N PHE A 241 2.03 6.85 -13.11
CA PHE A 241 0.98 5.89 -13.47
C PHE A 241 -0.29 6.62 -13.91
N ASP A 242 -0.96 6.11 -14.93
CA ASP A 242 -2.25 6.65 -15.40
C ASP A 242 -3.37 6.32 -14.40
N TYR A 243 -3.28 5.17 -13.74
CA TYR A 243 -4.27 4.70 -12.79
C TYR A 243 -3.62 4.08 -11.55
N ILE A 244 -4.19 4.35 -10.38
CA ILE A 244 -3.73 3.78 -9.11
C ILE A 244 -4.95 3.25 -8.35
N SER A 245 -4.91 1.98 -7.91
CA SER A 245 -5.89 1.42 -6.98
C SER A 245 -5.32 1.26 -5.57
N VAL A 246 -6.09 1.73 -4.61
CA VAL A 246 -5.77 1.71 -3.17
C VAL A 246 -6.90 0.97 -2.47
N THR A 247 -6.70 -0.34 -2.24
CA THR A 247 -7.70 -1.22 -1.62
C THR A 247 -7.17 -1.91 -0.36
N PRO A 248 -6.68 -1.14 0.63
CA PRO A 248 -6.04 -1.72 1.80
C PRO A 248 -7.04 -2.52 2.66
N PRO A 249 -6.55 -3.53 3.41
CA PRO A 249 -7.33 -4.19 4.45
C PRO A 249 -7.70 -3.16 5.54
N TYR A 250 -8.99 -2.83 5.65
CA TYR A 250 -9.50 -1.67 6.41
C TYR A 250 -8.95 -1.50 7.83
N ALA A 251 -8.64 -2.60 8.54
CA ALA A 251 -8.22 -2.57 9.94
C ALA A 251 -6.72 -2.36 10.15
N GLN A 252 -5.92 -2.34 9.08
CA GLN A 252 -4.46 -2.45 9.19
C GLN A 252 -3.70 -1.23 8.62
N VAL A 253 -4.42 -0.19 8.19
CA VAL A 253 -3.80 0.96 7.50
C VAL A 253 -4.36 2.28 8.01
N ASP A 254 -3.47 3.25 8.25
CA ASP A 254 -3.83 4.65 8.41
C ASP A 254 -3.96 5.33 7.04
N TYR A 255 -5.19 5.57 6.62
CA TYR A 255 -5.51 6.22 5.36
C TYR A 255 -4.94 7.64 5.25
N GLY A 256 -4.83 8.37 6.36
CA GLY A 256 -4.29 9.72 6.36
C GLY A 256 -2.82 9.73 5.94
N SER A 257 -2.01 8.90 6.60
CA SER A 257 -0.60 8.73 6.27
C SER A 257 -0.39 8.16 4.87
N LEU A 258 -1.15 7.13 4.48
CA LEU A 258 -1.03 6.50 3.16
C LEU A 258 -1.34 7.50 2.04
N MET A 259 -2.46 8.21 2.13
CA MET A 259 -2.83 9.19 1.10
C MET A 259 -1.86 10.37 1.08
N ALA A 260 -1.31 10.77 2.23
CA ALA A 260 -0.27 11.78 2.28
C ALA A 260 1.02 11.33 1.58
N GLN A 261 1.43 10.07 1.73
CA GLN A 261 2.57 9.50 0.99
C GLN A 261 2.30 9.46 -0.52
N ILE A 262 1.14 8.95 -0.94
CA ILE A 262 0.75 8.90 -2.35
C ILE A 262 0.74 10.32 -2.95
N SER A 263 0.17 11.30 -2.23
CA SER A 263 0.07 12.68 -2.72
C SER A 263 1.41 13.37 -2.98
N LYS A 264 2.48 12.92 -2.32
CA LYS A 264 3.84 13.47 -2.44
C LYS A 264 4.73 12.64 -3.37
N SER A 265 4.25 11.48 -3.80
CA SER A 265 5.02 10.54 -4.61
C SER A 265 4.99 10.93 -6.08
N THR A 266 6.10 10.68 -6.77
CA THR A 266 6.27 10.90 -8.21
C THR A 266 5.41 9.96 -9.07
N ILE A 267 4.81 8.91 -8.48
CA ILE A 267 3.87 8.02 -9.18
C ILE A 267 2.58 8.72 -9.61
N VAL A 268 2.26 9.88 -9.03
CA VAL A 268 1.05 10.66 -9.32
C VAL A 268 1.39 11.84 -10.24
N GLY A 269 0.81 11.83 -11.43
CA GLY A 269 0.88 12.93 -12.40
C GLY A 269 -0.44 13.71 -12.49
N GLU A 270 -0.45 14.79 -13.29
CA GLU A 270 -1.63 15.65 -13.47
C GLU A 270 -2.81 14.94 -14.13
N ASP A 271 -2.54 13.90 -14.93
CA ASP A 271 -3.53 13.11 -15.65
C ASP A 271 -3.88 11.76 -14.97
N THR A 272 -3.32 11.50 -13.78
CA THR A 272 -3.54 10.25 -13.03
C THR A 272 -4.95 10.17 -12.45
N PHE A 273 -5.53 8.97 -12.44
CA PHE A 273 -6.73 8.65 -11.65
C PHE A 273 -6.38 7.74 -10.47
N ILE A 274 -6.90 8.05 -9.28
CA ILE A 274 -6.72 7.22 -8.08
C ILE A 274 -8.07 6.74 -7.60
N VAL A 275 -8.23 5.42 -7.48
CA VAL A 275 -9.40 4.75 -6.92
C VAL A 275 -9.08 4.29 -5.50
N VAL A 276 -9.81 4.78 -4.51
CA VAL A 276 -9.59 4.45 -3.11
C VAL A 276 -10.83 3.82 -2.51
N GLU A 277 -10.68 2.62 -1.96
CA GLU A 277 -11.70 1.95 -1.15
C GLU A 277 -11.41 2.15 0.34
N TYR A 278 -12.38 2.71 1.08
CA TYR A 278 -12.20 3.06 2.49
C TYR A 278 -13.47 2.86 3.32
N PRO A 279 -13.40 2.68 4.65
CA PRO A 279 -14.58 2.44 5.47
C PRO A 279 -15.36 3.74 5.79
N LEU A 280 -16.66 3.62 6.06
CA LEU A 280 -17.60 4.75 6.31
C LEU A 280 -17.13 5.81 7.33
N ARG A 281 -16.28 5.44 8.30
CA ARG A 281 -15.84 6.32 9.40
C ARG A 281 -14.44 6.90 9.18
N THR A 282 -14.03 7.03 7.92
CA THR A 282 -12.74 7.62 7.56
C THR A 282 -13.00 8.89 6.76
N ASP A 283 -12.46 9.99 7.26
CA ASP A 283 -12.51 11.28 6.56
C ASP A 283 -11.41 11.34 5.51
N MET A 284 -11.81 11.53 4.26
CA MET A 284 -10.91 11.61 3.11
C MET A 284 -10.87 13.04 2.58
N LEU A 285 -9.67 13.58 2.37
CA LEU A 285 -9.45 14.93 1.82
C LEU A 285 -10.07 15.07 0.43
N ASP A 286 -10.46 16.29 0.03
CA ASP A 286 -11.05 16.58 -1.29
C ASP A 286 -10.04 16.64 -2.43
N SER A 287 -8.74 16.53 -2.13
CA SER A 287 -7.66 16.46 -3.09
C SER A 287 -6.61 15.43 -2.67
N CYS A 288 -5.81 15.00 -3.65
CA CYS A 288 -4.66 14.15 -3.45
C CYS A 288 -3.56 14.60 -4.43
N GLY A 289 -2.54 15.30 -3.92
CA GLY A 289 -1.52 15.91 -4.77
C GLY A 289 -2.12 16.97 -5.70
N CYS A 290 -1.85 16.87 -7.00
CA CYS A 290 -2.43 17.72 -8.03
C CYS A 290 -3.88 17.34 -8.41
N LEU A 291 -4.40 16.23 -7.91
CA LEU A 291 -5.71 15.67 -8.27
C LEU A 291 -6.83 16.15 -7.34
N VAL A 292 -8.05 16.19 -7.89
CA VAL A 292 -9.27 16.54 -7.16
C VAL A 292 -10.19 15.34 -7.03
N LYS A 293 -10.96 15.25 -5.94
CA LYS A 293 -11.97 14.21 -5.75
C LYS A 293 -13.12 14.44 -6.74
N ILE A 294 -13.23 13.58 -7.75
CA ILE A 294 -14.26 13.66 -8.80
C ILE A 294 -15.51 12.85 -8.44
N LYS A 295 -15.35 11.83 -7.59
CA LYS A 295 -16.45 10.99 -7.13
C LYS A 295 -16.21 10.51 -5.71
N ASP A 296 -17.28 10.48 -4.93
CA ASP A 296 -17.32 9.78 -3.66
C ASP A 296 -18.69 9.10 -3.55
N ARG A 297 -18.69 7.79 -3.31
CA ARG A 297 -19.94 7.01 -3.25
C ARG A 297 -19.87 5.94 -2.17
N ARG A 298 -20.93 5.89 -1.36
CA ARG A 298 -21.16 4.86 -0.36
C ARG A 298 -21.77 3.59 -0.96
N PHE A 299 -21.24 2.45 -0.53
CA PHE A 299 -21.71 1.10 -0.79
C PHE A 299 -21.80 0.33 0.54
N GLY A 300 -22.94 0.46 1.24
CA GLY A 300 -23.12 -0.16 2.55
C GLY A 300 -22.18 0.42 3.61
N ARG A 301 -21.17 -0.36 4.00
CA ARG A 301 -20.12 0.02 4.98
C ARG A 301 -18.84 0.55 4.35
N THR A 302 -18.75 0.48 3.02
CA THR A 302 -17.60 0.85 2.21
C THR A 302 -17.88 2.14 1.47
N HIS A 303 -16.88 2.99 1.31
CA HIS A 303 -16.88 4.13 0.41
C HIS A 303 -15.87 3.89 -0.71
N LEU A 304 -16.20 4.44 -1.88
CA LEU A 304 -15.35 4.47 -3.05
C LEU A 304 -15.14 5.93 -3.43
N ALA A 305 -13.92 6.44 -3.21
CA ALA A 305 -13.50 7.73 -3.74
C ALA A 305 -12.72 7.52 -5.04
N ILE A 306 -12.91 8.43 -5.98
CA ILE A 306 -12.07 8.55 -7.17
C ILE A 306 -11.55 9.97 -7.22
N TYR A 307 -10.22 10.07 -7.23
CA TYR A 307 -9.49 11.29 -7.51
C TYR A 307 -9.05 11.28 -8.96
N GLY A 308 -9.03 12.43 -9.59
CA GLY A 308 -8.59 12.54 -10.97
C GLY A 308 -8.25 13.96 -11.35
N PRO A 309 -7.92 14.17 -12.63
CA PRO A 309 -7.50 15.47 -13.14
C PRO A 309 -8.63 16.49 -13.00
N LYS A 310 -8.29 17.77 -12.87
CA LYS A 310 -9.28 18.85 -12.75
C LYS A 310 -10.25 18.88 -13.93
N TRP A 311 -9.79 18.57 -15.13
CA TRP A 311 -10.62 18.50 -16.33
C TRP A 311 -11.67 17.39 -16.29
N ALA A 312 -11.46 16.34 -15.49
CA ALA A 312 -12.39 15.22 -15.34
C ALA A 312 -13.50 15.50 -14.30
N GLN A 313 -13.41 16.59 -13.54
CA GLN A 313 -14.40 16.97 -12.55
C GLN A 313 -15.69 17.46 -13.24
N LYS A 314 -16.80 16.72 -13.07
CA LYS A 314 -18.11 17.19 -13.53
C LYS A 314 -18.58 18.33 -12.62
N LYS A 315 -18.87 19.51 -13.18
CA LYS A 315 -19.53 20.62 -12.45
C LYS A 315 -20.76 20.10 -11.70
N ARG A 316 -20.85 20.35 -10.39
CA ARG A 316 -22.01 19.93 -9.59
C ARG A 316 -23.25 20.65 -10.09
N LYS A 317 -24.42 19.98 -10.06
CA LYS A 317 -25.71 20.57 -10.48
C LYS A 317 -26.03 21.91 -9.77
N SER A 318 -25.55 22.10 -8.54
CA SER A 318 -25.72 23.33 -7.76
C SER A 318 -24.99 24.55 -8.37
N GLU A 319 -23.77 24.37 -8.89
CA GLU A 319 -23.01 25.46 -9.55
C GLU A 319 -23.58 25.82 -10.92
N LYS A 320 -24.12 24.84 -11.65
CA LYS A 320 -24.86 25.10 -12.90
C LYS A 320 -26.11 25.94 -12.68
N THR A 321 -26.75 25.81 -11.51
CA THR A 321 -27.93 26.61 -11.18
C THR A 321 -27.52 28.05 -10.89
N LEU A 322 -26.47 28.28 -10.09
CA LEU A 322 -25.95 29.61 -9.78
C LEU A 322 -25.37 30.35 -10.99
N GLN A 323 -24.62 29.66 -11.88
CA GLN A 323 -24.11 30.27 -13.12
C GLN A 323 -25.25 30.65 -14.09
N ASN A 324 -26.31 29.83 -14.18
CA ASN A 324 -27.47 30.14 -15.01
C ASN A 324 -28.34 31.28 -14.44
N THR A 325 -28.32 31.50 -13.12
CA THR A 325 -29.00 32.64 -12.49
C THR A 325 -28.21 33.93 -12.67
N LEU A 326 -26.87 33.87 -12.59
CA LEU A 326 -25.99 35.04 -12.76
C LEU A 326 -25.81 35.50 -14.21
N GLN A 327 -26.04 34.63 -15.21
CA GLN A 327 -26.08 35.01 -16.63
C GLN A 327 -27.43 35.56 -17.11
N LYS A 328 -28.44 35.59 -16.24
CA LYS A 328 -29.80 36.08 -16.54
C LYS A 328 -30.14 37.42 -15.89
N VAL A 329 -29.16 38.06 -15.24
CA VAL A 329 -29.23 39.41 -14.67
C VAL A 329 -28.30 40.30 -15.47
#